data_AF-A0A3C1Z7Y1-F1
#
_entry.id   AF-A0A3C1Z7Y1-F1
#
_cell.length_a   1.000
_cell.length_b   1.000
_cell.length_c   1.000
_cell.angle_alpha   90.00
_cell.angle_beta   90.00
_cell.angle_gamma   90.00
#
_symmetry.space_group_name_H-M   'P 1'
#
loop_
_entity.id
_entity.type
_entity.pdbx_description
1 polymer ?
#
loop_
_entity_poly.entity_id
_entity_poly.type
_entity_poly.pdbx_seq_one_letter_code
_entity_poly.pdbx_strand_id
1 'polypeptide(L)'
;MKTTQLLIPTQKEAPNDAKIISHQLMVRAGLISKLASGLYSYLPMGVRVLKKVESIIRQEMDKAGAQEVLMPVSQPAELWQASGRWDQYGPELLRFKDRHGRDFCMGPTHEEVITTLAAQYLRSYKQLPMNFYQIQTKFRDEIRPRFGVMRSREFIMKDAYSFHLDQDSLQQTYELMHQTYCNIFDRLGLDYRPVLADSGSIGGDSSHEFHVLADSGEDAICFSDESDYAANIEKVTFSKQEITCQAQADENQVLTKKKTSIEAVADFLNIDQSECIKTLIIKTENGFKALALRGDHELNEIKAHNLFGEFELASDDEIKSLDLKKGFIGIKGLSIDLIIDYSAAVLCDFVCGANEWDHHLTGVNWQGVEFSEADLRNAVEGDDSPDGKGKLVIKRGIEVGHIFQLGTKYSEAMKANVIGESGKAVTTTMGCYGIGVTRVIAAAIEQNYDDRGIIFPASIAPFQVVIVPINYNKSTRVKALADDLYQQCSEAGIEVLLDDRKERAGIMFA
;
A
#
# COMPACT_ATOMS: atom_id res chain seq x y z
N MET A 1 -25.14 25.49 -10.62
CA MET A 1 -24.20 26.60 -10.33
C MET A 1 -23.78 27.30 -11.61
N LYS A 2 -23.28 28.53 -11.53
CA LYS A 2 -22.72 29.27 -12.67
C LYS A 2 -21.20 29.30 -12.61
N THR A 3 -20.50 29.13 -13.74
CA THR A 3 -19.04 29.11 -13.77
C THR A 3 -18.42 30.43 -13.31
N THR A 4 -19.06 31.56 -13.57
CA THR A 4 -18.60 32.88 -13.06
C THR A 4 -18.63 33.01 -11.53
N GLN A 5 -19.30 32.09 -10.84
CA GLN A 5 -19.43 32.07 -9.37
C GLN A 5 -18.55 30.99 -8.72
N LEU A 6 -17.81 30.22 -9.52
CA LEU A 6 -16.98 29.11 -9.05
C LEU A 6 -15.52 29.35 -9.44
N LEU A 7 -14.61 29.17 -8.50
CA LEU A 7 -13.18 29.16 -8.82
C LEU A 7 -12.82 27.83 -9.51
N ILE A 8 -12.60 27.90 -10.83
CA ILE A 8 -12.12 26.78 -11.66
C ILE A 8 -10.85 27.24 -12.40
N PRO A 9 -9.67 27.20 -11.74
CA PRO A 9 -8.43 27.75 -12.29
C PRO A 9 -7.76 26.71 -13.20
N THR A 10 -8.35 26.45 -14.36
CA THR A 10 -7.80 25.47 -15.31
C THR A 10 -6.43 25.93 -15.84
N GLN A 11 -5.54 24.98 -16.05
CA GLN A 11 -4.19 25.21 -16.57
C GLN A 11 -3.97 24.40 -17.85
N LYS A 12 -3.29 25.01 -18.83
CA LYS A 12 -2.94 24.32 -20.09
C LYS A 12 -1.86 23.27 -19.87
N GLU A 13 -0.83 23.64 -19.13
CA GLU A 13 0.34 22.81 -18.86
C GLU A 13 0.28 22.29 -17.43
N ALA A 14 0.74 21.06 -17.23
CA ALA A 14 0.90 20.51 -15.89
C ALA A 14 2.20 21.04 -15.25
N PRO A 15 2.30 21.07 -13.91
CA PRO A 15 3.55 21.37 -13.23
C PRO A 15 4.66 20.38 -13.61
N ASN A 16 5.90 20.87 -13.77
CA ASN A 16 7.05 20.02 -14.12
C ASN A 16 7.36 18.94 -13.06
N ASP A 17 6.93 19.13 -11.81
CA ASP A 17 7.11 18.17 -10.72
C ASP A 17 5.98 17.11 -10.66
N ALA A 18 4.94 17.23 -11.49
CA ALA A 18 3.86 16.25 -11.58
C ALA A 18 4.24 15.10 -12.52
N LYS A 19 4.68 13.97 -11.93
CA LYS A 19 5.19 12.81 -12.67
C LYS A 19 4.13 11.87 -13.25
N ILE A 20 2.96 11.82 -12.62
CA ILE A 20 1.89 10.87 -12.94
C ILE A 20 0.65 11.60 -13.44
N ILE A 21 -0.17 10.90 -14.21
CA ILE A 21 -1.25 11.54 -14.96
C ILE A 21 -2.35 12.08 -14.04
N SER A 22 -2.71 11.39 -12.96
CA SER A 22 -3.70 11.90 -12.00
C SER A 22 -3.25 13.20 -11.35
N HIS A 23 -2.00 13.30 -10.90
CA HIS A 23 -1.48 14.55 -10.33
C HIS A 23 -1.50 15.69 -11.37
N GLN A 24 -1.06 15.43 -12.60
CA GLN A 24 -1.08 16.41 -13.68
C GLN A 24 -2.50 16.90 -13.97
N LEU A 25 -3.46 15.97 -14.12
CA LEU A 25 -4.85 16.27 -14.44
C LEU A 25 -5.58 16.95 -13.29
N MET A 26 -5.34 16.54 -12.03
CA MET A 26 -5.95 17.20 -10.86
C MET A 26 -5.53 18.66 -10.73
N VAL A 27 -4.28 19.01 -11.08
CA VAL A 27 -3.84 20.40 -11.13
C VAL A 27 -4.42 21.13 -12.35
N ARG A 28 -4.32 20.53 -13.54
CA ARG A 28 -4.82 21.13 -14.80
C ARG A 28 -6.32 21.41 -14.77
N ALA A 29 -7.11 20.52 -14.18
CA ALA A 29 -8.55 20.67 -14.03
C ALA A 29 -8.95 21.58 -12.84
N GLY A 30 -7.98 22.11 -12.09
CA GLY A 30 -8.25 22.98 -10.94
C GLY A 30 -8.96 22.26 -9.80
N LEU A 31 -8.65 20.98 -9.57
CA LEU A 31 -9.17 20.20 -8.44
C LEU A 31 -8.36 20.43 -7.17
N ILE A 32 -7.04 20.57 -7.31
CA ILE A 32 -6.12 20.78 -6.19
C ILE A 32 -5.11 21.88 -6.50
N SER A 33 -4.56 22.48 -5.44
CA SER A 33 -3.43 23.39 -5.50
C SER A 33 -2.37 22.98 -4.49
N LYS A 34 -1.10 22.93 -4.91
CA LYS A 34 0.02 22.58 -4.03
C LYS A 34 0.33 23.76 -3.10
N LEU A 35 0.29 23.53 -1.79
CA LEU A 35 0.69 24.50 -0.78
C LEU A 35 2.17 24.31 -0.39
N ALA A 36 2.59 23.07 -0.17
CA ALA A 36 3.97 22.69 0.09
C ALA A 36 4.22 21.24 -0.37
N SER A 37 5.44 20.71 -0.18
CA SER A 37 5.71 19.29 -0.47
C SER A 37 4.77 18.39 0.33
N GLY A 38 3.98 17.58 -0.36
CA GLY A 38 2.98 16.70 0.24
C GLY A 38 1.79 17.39 0.91
N LEU A 39 1.54 18.68 0.67
CA LEU A 39 0.39 19.41 1.23
C LEU A 39 -0.40 20.07 0.10
N TYR A 40 -1.68 19.71 -0.04
CA TYR A 40 -2.53 20.15 -1.14
C TYR A 40 -3.85 20.72 -0.62
N SER A 41 -4.25 21.87 -1.14
CA SER A 41 -5.57 22.43 -0.96
C SER A 41 -6.53 21.87 -1.99
N TYR A 42 -7.65 21.29 -1.57
CA TYR A 42 -8.75 20.95 -2.46
C TYR A 42 -9.53 22.20 -2.84
N LEU A 43 -9.62 22.47 -4.14
CA LEU A 43 -10.37 23.58 -4.72
C LEU A 43 -11.85 23.20 -4.86
N PRO A 44 -12.77 24.14 -5.18
CA PRO A 44 -14.21 23.86 -5.14
C PRO A 44 -14.65 22.62 -5.93
N MET A 45 -14.06 22.38 -7.10
CA MET A 45 -14.32 21.18 -7.91
C MET A 45 -13.82 19.90 -7.22
N GLY A 46 -12.60 19.92 -6.67
CA GLY A 46 -12.04 18.80 -5.92
C GLY A 46 -12.83 18.49 -4.65
N VAL A 47 -13.29 19.50 -3.92
CA VAL A 47 -14.15 19.33 -2.73
C VAL A 47 -15.47 18.65 -3.08
N ARG A 48 -16.07 18.95 -4.25
CA ARG A 48 -17.30 18.26 -4.69
C ARG A 48 -17.07 16.77 -4.92
N VAL A 49 -15.98 16.41 -5.59
CA VAL A 49 -15.60 15.00 -5.81
C VAL A 49 -15.33 14.30 -4.48
N LEU A 50 -14.53 14.93 -3.62
CA LEU A 50 -14.23 14.42 -2.27
C LEU A 50 -15.50 14.11 -1.48
N LYS A 51 -16.46 15.05 -1.41
CA LYS A 51 -17.71 14.84 -0.69
C LYS A 51 -18.56 13.70 -1.25
N LYS A 52 -18.52 13.44 -2.56
CA LYS A 52 -19.23 12.30 -3.16
C LYS A 52 -18.60 10.98 -2.76
N VAL A 53 -17.27 10.90 -2.77
CA VAL A 53 -16.52 9.74 -2.27
C VAL A 53 -16.83 9.48 -0.80
N GLU A 54 -16.73 10.51 0.05
CA GLU A 54 -17.08 10.42 1.48
C GLU A 54 -18.53 9.97 1.70
N SER A 55 -19.47 10.46 0.89
CA SER A 55 -20.87 10.09 0.98
C SER A 55 -21.09 8.61 0.66
N ILE A 56 -20.42 8.06 -0.36
CA ILE A 56 -20.52 6.64 -0.71
C ILE A 56 -19.94 5.79 0.41
N ILE A 57 -18.76 6.15 0.91
CA ILE A 57 -18.10 5.46 2.02
C ILE A 57 -19.02 5.45 3.25
N ARG A 58 -19.51 6.61 3.68
CA ARG A 58 -20.41 6.75 4.83
C ARG A 58 -21.65 5.87 4.70
N GLN A 59 -22.30 5.89 3.53
CA GLN A 59 -23.50 5.08 3.29
C GLN A 59 -23.26 3.58 3.42
N GLU A 60 -22.14 3.05 2.90
CA GLU A 60 -21.84 1.62 3.02
C GLU A 60 -21.37 1.25 4.44
N MET A 61 -20.61 2.10 5.11
CA MET A 61 -20.21 1.89 6.52
C MET A 61 -21.42 1.89 7.46
N ASP A 62 -22.34 2.85 7.30
CA ASP A 62 -23.57 2.93 8.10
C ASP A 62 -24.49 1.73 7.83
N LYS A 63 -24.59 1.29 6.57
CA LYS A 63 -25.34 0.07 6.19
C LYS A 63 -24.74 -1.19 6.80
N ALA A 64 -23.42 -1.24 6.98
CA ALA A 64 -22.73 -2.33 7.69
C ALA A 64 -22.83 -2.22 9.23
N GLY A 65 -23.55 -1.21 9.76
CA GLY A 65 -23.74 -1.02 11.19
C GLY A 65 -22.55 -0.38 11.91
N ALA A 66 -21.56 0.14 11.18
CA ALA A 66 -20.47 0.92 11.77
C ALA A 66 -20.98 2.31 12.18
N GLN A 67 -20.42 2.86 13.27
CA GLN A 67 -20.86 4.11 13.87
C GLN A 67 -19.82 5.21 13.65
N GLU A 68 -20.23 6.30 12.99
CA GLU A 68 -19.33 7.42 12.74
C GLU A 68 -19.02 8.20 14.04
N VAL A 69 -17.74 8.39 14.31
CA VAL A 69 -17.15 9.23 15.36
C VAL A 69 -16.19 10.22 14.71
N LEU A 70 -15.75 11.24 15.45
CA LEU A 70 -14.73 12.18 14.98
C LEU A 70 -13.70 12.42 16.07
N MET A 71 -12.48 11.91 15.87
CA MET A 71 -11.41 11.94 16.86
C MET A 71 -10.39 13.05 16.57
N PRO A 72 -9.75 13.63 17.61
CA PRO A 72 -8.75 14.69 17.43
C PRO A 72 -7.57 14.26 16.54
N VAL A 73 -7.07 15.18 15.70
CA VAL A 73 -5.82 15.01 14.95
C VAL A 73 -4.61 15.16 15.88
N SER A 74 -4.65 16.17 16.76
CA SER A 74 -3.63 16.37 17.80
C SER A 74 -3.83 15.37 18.93
N GLN A 75 -2.86 14.49 19.14
CA GLN A 75 -2.95 13.38 20.09
C GLN A 75 -1.85 13.49 21.15
N PRO A 76 -2.16 13.31 22.44
CA PRO A 76 -1.18 13.36 23.52
C PRO A 76 -0.19 12.18 23.43
N ALA A 77 1.10 12.46 23.65
CA ALA A 77 2.17 11.48 23.54
C ALA A 77 1.98 10.28 24.46
N GLU A 78 1.34 10.46 25.62
CA GLU A 78 1.11 9.43 26.63
C GLU A 78 0.33 8.23 26.06
N LEU A 79 -0.58 8.46 25.10
CA LEU A 79 -1.33 7.38 24.45
C LEU A 79 -0.43 6.50 23.58
N TRP A 80 0.46 7.13 22.83
CA TRP A 80 1.44 6.46 21.95
C TRP A 80 2.56 5.79 22.74
N GLN A 81 2.92 6.36 23.89
CA GLN A 81 3.86 5.73 24.83
C GLN A 81 3.24 4.47 25.45
N ALA A 82 1.94 4.49 25.76
CA ALA A 82 1.23 3.33 26.29
C ALA A 82 1.22 2.15 25.31
N SER A 83 1.10 2.41 24.00
CA SER A 83 1.20 1.37 22.96
C SER A 83 2.65 1.01 22.57
N GLY A 84 3.64 1.76 23.05
CA GLY A 84 5.05 1.65 22.63
C GLY A 84 5.37 2.26 21.26
N ARG A 85 4.35 2.72 20.51
CA ARG A 85 4.52 3.23 19.14
C ARG A 85 5.11 4.63 19.10
N TRP A 86 5.16 5.37 20.21
CA TRP A 86 5.80 6.69 20.25
C TRP A 86 7.23 6.68 19.72
N ASP A 87 8.02 5.66 20.05
CA ASP A 87 9.40 5.52 19.57
C ASP A 87 9.47 4.64 18.32
N GLN A 88 8.71 3.53 18.28
CA GLN A 88 8.74 2.56 17.18
C GLN A 88 8.24 3.11 15.84
N TYR A 89 7.34 4.10 15.83
CA TYR A 89 6.82 4.67 14.57
C TYR A 89 7.89 5.44 13.78
N GLY A 90 9.01 5.79 14.40
CA GLY A 90 10.12 6.43 13.71
C GLY A 90 9.86 7.89 13.30
N PRO A 91 10.56 8.39 12.28
CA PRO A 91 10.54 9.81 11.90
C PRO A 91 9.25 10.26 11.20
N GLU A 92 8.44 9.33 10.70
CA GLU A 92 7.16 9.65 10.05
C GLU A 92 6.11 10.20 11.02
N LEU A 93 6.27 9.95 12.33
CA LEU A 93 5.41 10.51 13.36
C LEU A 93 5.81 11.97 13.62
N LEU A 94 4.98 12.91 13.15
CA LEU A 94 5.19 14.34 13.40
C LEU A 94 4.90 14.67 14.87
N ARG A 95 5.97 14.85 15.65
CA ARG A 95 5.94 15.18 17.08
C ARG A 95 6.09 16.69 17.28
N PHE A 96 5.35 17.26 18.23
CA PHE A 96 5.44 18.67 18.59
C PHE A 96 5.12 18.89 20.08
N LYS A 97 5.46 20.08 20.59
CA LYS A 97 5.13 20.49 21.96
C LYS A 97 4.10 21.61 21.97
N ASP A 98 3.19 21.58 22.94
CA ASP A 98 2.31 22.71 23.19
C ASP A 98 3.04 23.86 23.92
N ARG A 99 2.33 24.97 24.17
CA ARG A 99 2.87 26.14 24.88
C ARG A 99 3.28 25.88 26.34
N HIS A 100 2.91 24.74 26.90
CA HIS A 100 3.25 24.30 28.25
C HIS A 100 4.36 23.23 28.25
N GLY A 101 4.92 22.89 27.08
CA GLY A 101 5.99 21.92 26.93
C GLY A 101 5.54 20.46 26.92
N ARG A 102 4.22 20.20 26.87
CA ARG A 102 3.66 18.84 26.80
C ARG A 102 3.80 18.29 25.38
N ASP A 103 4.12 17.01 25.27
CA ASP A 103 4.37 16.34 23.99
C ASP A 103 3.07 15.84 23.34
N PHE A 104 2.97 16.07 22.04
CA PHE A 104 1.87 15.65 21.18
C PHE A 104 2.42 15.13 19.85
N CYS A 105 1.57 14.42 19.11
CA CYS A 105 1.78 14.14 17.70
C CYS A 105 0.56 14.51 16.87
N MET A 106 0.79 14.73 15.57
CA MET A 106 -0.29 14.74 14.59
C MET A 106 -0.59 13.30 14.21
N GLY A 107 -1.79 12.82 14.50
CA GLY A 107 -2.20 11.43 14.33
C GLY A 107 -2.04 10.94 12.89
N PRO A 108 -1.13 9.98 12.62
CA PRO A 108 -1.07 9.30 11.32
C PRO A 108 -2.12 8.19 11.20
N THR A 109 -2.71 7.80 12.33
CA THR A 109 -3.79 6.82 12.55
C THR A 109 -4.32 7.01 13.99
N HIS A 110 -5.27 6.19 14.45
CA HIS A 110 -6.03 6.41 15.69
C HIS A 110 -6.26 5.15 16.54
N GLU A 111 -5.48 4.07 16.39
CA GLU A 111 -5.65 2.86 17.23
C GLU A 111 -5.59 3.19 18.73
N GLU A 112 -4.67 4.04 19.18
CA GLU A 112 -4.52 4.41 20.58
C GLU A 112 -5.70 5.26 21.09
N VAL A 113 -6.17 6.20 20.27
CA VAL A 113 -7.25 7.12 20.64
C VAL A 113 -8.56 6.36 20.80
N ILE A 114 -8.90 5.49 19.84
CA ILE A 114 -10.14 4.72 19.90
C ILE A 114 -10.08 3.63 20.97
N THR A 115 -8.92 3.03 21.22
CA THR A 115 -8.73 2.07 22.31
C THR A 115 -8.94 2.74 23.67
N THR A 116 -8.48 3.98 23.82
CA THR A 116 -8.73 4.78 25.03
C THR A 116 -10.23 5.03 25.23
N LEU A 117 -10.94 5.38 24.16
CA LEU A 117 -12.40 5.55 24.19
C LEU A 117 -13.10 4.24 24.55
N ALA A 118 -12.72 3.12 23.93
CA ALA A 118 -13.27 1.81 24.23
C ALA A 118 -13.02 1.41 25.70
N ALA A 119 -11.79 1.60 26.19
CA ALA A 119 -11.43 1.39 27.59
C ALA A 119 -12.21 2.30 28.56
N GLN A 120 -12.78 3.41 28.09
CA GLN A 120 -13.61 4.30 28.90
C GLN A 120 -15.13 3.98 28.85
N TYR A 121 -15.64 3.43 27.75
CA TYR A 121 -17.08 3.32 27.54
C TYR A 121 -17.60 1.91 27.28
N LEU A 122 -16.75 0.96 26.86
CA LEU A 122 -17.11 -0.44 26.76
C LEU A 122 -16.82 -1.11 28.10
N ARG A 123 -17.86 -1.63 28.75
CA ARG A 123 -17.80 -2.14 30.14
C ARG A 123 -18.24 -3.59 30.25
N SER A 124 -19.09 -4.05 29.35
CA SER A 124 -19.66 -5.40 29.37
C SER A 124 -19.63 -6.05 28.00
N TYR A 125 -19.45 -7.37 27.97
CA TYR A 125 -19.57 -8.18 26.75
C TYR A 125 -20.90 -7.95 26.01
N LYS A 126 -21.97 -7.56 26.70
CA LYS A 126 -23.29 -7.26 26.11
C LYS A 126 -23.29 -6.07 25.17
N GLN A 127 -22.25 -5.23 25.24
CA GLN A 127 -22.05 -4.13 24.30
C GLN A 127 -21.32 -4.60 23.04
N LEU A 128 -20.69 -5.78 23.01
CA LEU A 128 -19.89 -6.21 21.87
C LEU A 128 -20.73 -7.09 20.92
N PRO A 129 -20.43 -7.09 19.61
CA PRO A 129 -19.38 -6.31 18.95
C PRO A 129 -19.73 -4.83 18.78
N MET A 130 -18.71 -3.97 18.71
CA MET A 130 -18.85 -2.55 18.34
C MET A 130 -17.90 -2.23 17.20
N ASN A 131 -18.35 -1.42 16.24
CA ASN A 131 -17.53 -0.97 15.11
C ASN A 131 -17.69 0.54 14.97
N PHE A 132 -16.61 1.30 15.15
CA PHE A 132 -16.57 2.74 15.03
C PHE A 132 -15.74 3.15 13.83
N TYR A 133 -16.09 4.24 13.15
CA TYR A 133 -15.25 4.78 12.09
C TYR A 133 -15.24 6.30 12.09
N GLN A 134 -14.27 6.89 11.41
CA GLN A 134 -14.25 8.32 11.14
C GLN A 134 -13.77 8.57 9.72
N ILE A 135 -14.09 9.73 9.15
CA ILE A 135 -13.45 10.27 7.96
C ILE A 135 -12.70 11.53 8.38
N GLN A 136 -11.37 11.47 8.45
CA GLN A 136 -10.59 12.49 9.14
C GLN A 136 -9.17 12.63 8.56
N THR A 137 -8.63 13.85 8.66
CA THR A 137 -7.29 14.22 8.19
C THR A 137 -6.18 13.58 9.01
N LYS A 138 -5.32 12.80 8.34
CA LYS A 138 -4.11 12.20 8.91
C LYS A 138 -2.88 12.98 8.50
N PHE A 139 -1.82 12.84 9.29
CA PHE A 139 -0.51 13.39 8.98
C PHE A 139 0.59 12.32 9.12
N ARG A 140 1.36 12.09 8.05
CA ARG A 140 2.59 11.28 8.05
C ARG A 140 3.71 12.12 7.46
N ASP A 141 4.82 12.31 8.16
CA ASP A 141 5.95 13.12 7.64
C ASP A 141 6.81 12.32 6.65
N GLU A 142 6.18 11.94 5.55
CA GLU A 142 6.77 11.16 4.47
C GLU A 142 8.08 11.75 3.99
N ILE A 143 9.14 10.93 3.97
CA ILE A 143 10.51 11.36 3.63
C ILE A 143 10.56 11.91 2.21
N ARG A 144 9.79 11.30 1.30
CA ARG A 144 9.71 11.71 -0.12
C ARG A 144 8.25 11.72 -0.59
N PRO A 145 7.48 12.78 -0.27
CA PRO A 145 6.13 12.94 -0.78
C PRO A 145 6.18 13.03 -2.30
N ARG A 146 5.43 12.15 -2.97
CA ARG A 146 5.44 12.01 -4.44
C ARG A 146 4.04 11.73 -4.94
N PHE A 147 3.85 11.81 -6.25
CA PHE A 147 2.61 11.38 -6.90
C PHE A 147 1.35 12.15 -6.43
N GLY A 148 1.49 13.45 -6.22
CA GLY A 148 0.35 14.31 -5.87
C GLY A 148 -0.25 13.92 -4.52
N VAL A 149 -1.55 13.63 -4.53
CA VAL A 149 -2.32 13.22 -3.34
C VAL A 149 -2.27 11.71 -3.06
N MET A 150 -1.59 10.91 -3.91
CA MET A 150 -1.45 9.48 -3.65
C MET A 150 -0.50 9.19 -2.48
N ARG A 151 0.58 9.97 -2.38
CA ARG A 151 1.57 9.87 -1.31
C ARG A 151 1.95 11.26 -0.79
N SER A 152 0.98 11.87 -0.11
CA SER A 152 1.10 13.18 0.54
C SER A 152 1.38 13.05 2.04
N ARG A 153 1.80 14.14 2.69
CA ARG A 153 2.00 14.18 4.13
C ARG A 153 0.71 14.36 4.90
N GLU A 154 -0.15 15.23 4.38
CA GLU A 154 -1.51 15.42 4.89
C GLU A 154 -2.49 14.80 3.88
N PHE A 155 -3.42 13.98 4.36
CA PHE A 155 -4.39 13.28 3.54
C PHE A 155 -5.65 12.94 4.36
N ILE A 156 -6.76 12.65 3.68
CA ILE A 156 -7.99 12.22 4.35
C ILE A 156 -8.08 10.70 4.27
N MET A 157 -8.31 10.08 5.41
CA MET A 157 -8.50 8.66 5.55
C MET A 157 -9.83 8.40 6.22
N LYS A 158 -10.55 7.40 5.72
CA LYS A 158 -11.57 6.72 6.52
C LYS A 158 -10.85 5.64 7.29
N ASP A 159 -10.90 5.67 8.60
CA ASP A 159 -10.34 4.64 9.48
C ASP A 159 -11.43 4.14 10.41
N ALA A 160 -11.56 2.82 10.51
CA ALA A 160 -12.56 2.14 11.32
C ALA A 160 -11.88 1.14 12.25
N TYR A 161 -12.50 0.88 13.40
CA TYR A 161 -11.98 0.05 14.46
C TYR A 161 -13.12 -0.70 15.13
N SER A 162 -12.98 -2.02 15.20
CA SER A 162 -13.98 -2.88 15.82
C SER A 162 -13.43 -3.58 17.05
N PHE A 163 -14.30 -3.83 18.03
CA PHE A 163 -13.98 -4.44 19.32
C PHE A 163 -14.88 -5.66 19.52
N HIS A 164 -14.26 -6.77 19.93
CA HIS A 164 -14.89 -8.08 19.98
C HIS A 164 -14.52 -8.81 21.27
N LEU A 165 -15.38 -9.76 21.66
CA LEU A 165 -15.13 -10.63 22.80
C LEU A 165 -14.16 -11.76 22.47
N ASP A 166 -14.21 -12.25 21.22
CA ASP A 166 -13.48 -13.42 20.75
C ASP A 166 -13.15 -13.30 19.25
N GLN A 167 -12.35 -14.25 18.78
CA GLN A 167 -11.82 -14.30 17.43
C GLN A 167 -12.91 -14.54 16.36
N ASP A 168 -13.94 -15.32 16.68
CA ASP A 168 -15.03 -15.60 15.74
C ASP A 168 -15.85 -14.33 15.45
N SER A 169 -16.13 -13.53 16.48
CA SER A 169 -16.80 -12.23 16.32
C SER A 169 -15.96 -11.23 15.51
N LEU A 170 -14.63 -11.23 15.69
CA LEU A 170 -13.71 -10.43 14.88
C LEU A 170 -13.71 -10.89 13.43
N GLN A 171 -13.61 -12.19 13.17
CA GLN A 171 -13.62 -12.77 11.82
C GLN A 171 -14.90 -12.40 11.05
N GLN A 172 -16.08 -12.51 11.69
CA GLN A 172 -17.35 -12.12 11.08
C GLN A 172 -17.38 -10.64 10.69
N THR A 173 -16.84 -9.77 11.55
CA THR A 173 -16.79 -8.31 11.27
C THR A 173 -15.75 -7.99 10.20
N TYR A 174 -14.64 -8.72 10.18
CA TYR A 174 -13.62 -8.62 9.14
C TYR A 174 -14.18 -8.96 7.75
N GLU A 175 -14.92 -10.07 7.63
CA GLU A 175 -15.60 -10.46 6.38
C GLU A 175 -16.66 -9.43 5.97
N LEU A 176 -17.43 -8.90 6.94
CA LEU A 176 -18.38 -7.82 6.69
C LEU A 176 -17.68 -6.56 6.16
N MET A 177 -16.54 -6.18 6.74
CA MET A 177 -15.75 -5.03 6.27
C MET A 177 -15.13 -5.29 4.90
N HIS A 178 -14.65 -6.50 4.64
CA HIS A 178 -14.18 -6.89 3.32
C HIS A 178 -15.28 -6.67 2.25
N GLN A 179 -16.48 -7.21 2.48
CA GLN A 179 -17.61 -7.01 1.55
C GLN A 179 -18.05 -5.54 1.47
N THR A 180 -18.01 -4.81 2.58
CA THR A 180 -18.35 -3.37 2.62
C THR A 180 -17.40 -2.57 1.73
N TYR A 181 -16.11 -2.89 1.76
CA TYR A 181 -15.11 -2.25 0.91
C TYR A 181 -15.32 -2.58 -0.56
N CYS A 182 -15.62 -3.84 -0.87
CA CYS A 182 -16.00 -4.23 -2.22
C CYS A 182 -17.17 -3.38 -2.73
N ASN A 183 -18.25 -3.28 -1.96
CA ASN A 183 -19.41 -2.46 -2.32
C ASN A 183 -19.06 -0.98 -2.52
N ILE A 184 -18.16 -0.42 -1.69
CA ILE A 184 -17.68 0.96 -1.83
C ILE A 184 -16.98 1.13 -3.18
N PHE A 185 -16.00 0.28 -3.50
CA PHE A 185 -15.21 0.41 -4.72
C PHE A 185 -16.02 0.09 -5.99
N ASP A 186 -16.96 -0.84 -5.92
CA ASP A 186 -17.95 -1.10 -6.98
C ASP A 186 -18.78 0.15 -7.28
N ARG A 187 -19.30 0.82 -6.22
CA ARG A 187 -20.10 2.06 -6.36
C ARG A 187 -19.27 3.25 -6.84
N LEU A 188 -17.97 3.26 -6.55
CA LEU A 188 -17.02 4.23 -7.08
C LEU A 188 -16.66 3.96 -8.55
N GLY A 189 -17.01 2.79 -9.09
CA GLY A 189 -16.76 2.41 -10.47
C GLY A 189 -15.28 2.15 -10.75
N LEU A 190 -14.58 1.52 -9.82
CA LEU A 190 -13.15 1.20 -9.93
C LEU A 190 -12.95 -0.25 -10.35
N ASP A 191 -11.91 -0.51 -11.13
CA ASP A 191 -11.40 -1.87 -11.35
C ASP A 191 -10.34 -2.15 -10.25
N TYR A 192 -10.72 -2.95 -9.26
CA TYR A 192 -9.89 -3.21 -8.09
C TYR A 192 -9.84 -4.70 -7.77
N ARG A 193 -8.85 -5.07 -6.96
CA ARG A 193 -8.71 -6.42 -6.42
C ARG A 193 -8.37 -6.38 -4.92
N PRO A 194 -9.11 -7.11 -4.07
CA PRO A 194 -8.62 -7.46 -2.75
C PRO A 194 -7.49 -8.50 -2.90
N VAL A 195 -6.41 -8.33 -2.16
CA VAL A 195 -5.24 -9.22 -2.18
C VAL A 195 -4.79 -9.50 -0.75
N LEU A 196 -4.29 -10.71 -0.50
CA LEU A 196 -3.64 -11.05 0.76
C LEU A 196 -2.39 -10.19 0.95
N ALA A 197 -2.22 -9.66 2.16
CA ALA A 197 -1.12 -8.76 2.49
C ALA A 197 -0.40 -9.19 3.77
N ASP A 198 0.78 -8.62 3.99
CA ASP A 198 1.48 -8.75 5.26
C ASP A 198 0.85 -7.80 6.31
N SER A 199 0.74 -8.26 7.56
CA SER A 199 0.16 -7.45 8.64
C SER A 199 1.12 -6.35 9.14
N GLY A 200 2.39 -6.42 8.76
CA GLY A 200 3.43 -5.45 9.02
C GLY A 200 3.57 -5.05 10.49
N SER A 201 4.04 -3.82 10.71
CA SER A 201 4.26 -3.24 12.04
C SER A 201 2.97 -2.87 12.78
N ILE A 202 1.82 -2.84 12.10
CA ILE A 202 0.51 -2.64 12.71
C ILE A 202 0.15 -3.85 13.58
N GLY A 203 0.58 -5.05 13.19
CA GLY A 203 0.38 -6.32 13.90
C GLY A 203 -0.94 -7.00 13.56
N GLY A 204 -0.98 -8.33 13.64
CA GLY A 204 -2.17 -9.14 13.34
C GLY A 204 -1.86 -10.42 12.57
N ASP A 205 -2.81 -11.36 12.53
CA ASP A 205 -2.62 -12.68 11.90
C ASP A 205 -3.13 -12.74 10.45
N SER A 206 -4.00 -11.80 10.06
CA SER A 206 -4.63 -11.78 8.73
C SER A 206 -4.88 -10.35 8.26
N SER A 207 -4.50 -10.07 7.01
CA SER A 207 -4.66 -8.76 6.38
C SER A 207 -5.00 -8.87 4.89
N HIS A 208 -5.83 -7.93 4.41
CA HIS A 208 -6.15 -7.77 3.00
C HIS A 208 -5.97 -6.31 2.58
N GLU A 209 -5.26 -6.11 1.49
CA GLU A 209 -5.15 -4.83 0.78
C GLU A 209 -6.15 -4.78 -0.36
N PHE A 210 -6.64 -3.59 -0.68
CA PHE A 210 -7.51 -3.33 -1.82
C PHE A 210 -6.76 -2.45 -2.80
N HIS A 211 -6.47 -3.00 -3.98
CA HIS A 211 -5.66 -2.34 -5.00
C HIS A 211 -6.49 -1.95 -6.20
N VAL A 212 -6.45 -0.68 -6.57
CA VAL A 212 -6.94 -0.22 -7.89
C VAL A 212 -5.88 -0.57 -8.93
N LEU A 213 -6.27 -1.28 -9.98
CA LEU A 213 -5.34 -1.74 -11.02
C LEU A 213 -4.90 -0.56 -11.89
N ALA A 214 -3.62 -0.21 -11.84
CA ALA A 214 -3.06 0.89 -12.63
C ALA A 214 -1.54 0.72 -12.77
N ASP A 215 -1.01 0.97 -13.97
CA ASP A 215 0.43 0.85 -14.27
C ASP A 215 1.30 1.77 -13.40
N SER A 216 0.73 2.88 -12.92
CA SER A 216 1.38 3.82 -11.99
C SER A 216 1.45 3.33 -10.54
N GLY A 217 0.84 2.18 -10.23
CA GLY A 217 0.83 1.58 -8.90
C GLY A 217 2.24 1.35 -8.34
N GLU A 218 2.42 1.52 -7.04
CA GLU A 218 3.70 1.26 -6.36
C GLU A 218 3.87 -0.23 -6.02
N ASP A 219 2.76 -0.96 -5.89
CA ASP A 219 2.74 -2.33 -5.41
C ASP A 219 2.64 -3.32 -6.57
N ALA A 220 3.35 -4.45 -6.44
CA ALA A 220 3.23 -5.57 -7.35
C ALA A 220 2.30 -6.61 -6.73
N ILE A 221 1.23 -6.93 -7.45
CA ILE A 221 0.18 -7.83 -7.00
C ILE A 221 0.13 -9.05 -7.91
N CYS A 222 0.17 -10.23 -7.32
CA CYS A 222 0.20 -11.52 -7.99
C CYS A 222 -1.21 -12.13 -7.98
N PHE A 223 -1.64 -12.62 -9.13
CA PHE A 223 -2.93 -13.30 -9.32
C PHE A 223 -2.73 -14.66 -9.94
N SER A 224 -3.53 -15.65 -9.54
CA SER A 224 -3.66 -16.86 -10.36
C SER A 224 -4.43 -16.55 -11.65
N ASP A 225 -4.05 -17.18 -12.75
CA ASP A 225 -4.79 -17.19 -14.01
C ASP A 225 -5.93 -18.24 -14.05
N GLU A 226 -6.02 -19.14 -13.06
CA GLU A 226 -7.03 -20.19 -12.98
C GLU A 226 -7.92 -20.13 -11.72
N SER A 227 -7.58 -19.30 -10.73
CA SER A 227 -8.31 -19.20 -9.46
C SER A 227 -8.49 -17.76 -8.96
N ASP A 228 -9.15 -17.61 -7.81
CA ASP A 228 -9.33 -16.31 -7.14
C ASP A 228 -8.13 -15.92 -6.25
N TYR A 229 -7.02 -16.69 -6.30
CA TYR A 229 -5.82 -16.36 -5.53
C TYR A 229 -5.28 -15.00 -5.96
N ALA A 230 -5.10 -14.12 -4.96
CA ALA A 230 -4.51 -12.81 -5.14
C ALA A 230 -3.72 -12.43 -3.89
N ALA A 231 -2.47 -12.00 -4.05
CA ALA A 231 -1.61 -11.59 -2.95
C ALA A 231 -0.68 -10.46 -3.40
N ASN A 232 -0.31 -9.59 -2.46
CA ASN A 232 0.86 -8.75 -2.63
C ASN A 232 2.09 -9.67 -2.83
N ILE A 233 3.01 -9.30 -3.72
CA ILE A 233 4.24 -10.06 -3.99
C ILE A 233 5.01 -10.39 -2.71
N GLU A 234 4.90 -9.50 -1.73
CA GLU A 234 5.51 -9.61 -0.40
C GLU A 234 4.96 -10.81 0.39
N LYS A 235 3.71 -11.22 0.12
CA LYS A 235 2.98 -12.27 0.85
C LYS A 235 2.87 -13.61 0.10
N VAL A 236 3.24 -13.68 -1.17
CA VAL A 236 3.21 -14.95 -1.94
C VAL A 236 4.12 -15.97 -1.29
N THR A 237 3.61 -17.15 -0.94
CA THR A 237 4.39 -18.20 -0.26
C THR A 237 4.76 -19.33 -1.19
N PHE A 238 5.99 -19.83 -1.08
CA PHE A 238 6.44 -21.01 -1.80
C PHE A 238 6.63 -22.21 -0.85
N SER A 239 6.29 -23.39 -1.34
CA SER A 239 6.55 -24.64 -0.63
C SER A 239 7.95 -25.16 -0.93
N LYS A 240 8.54 -25.87 0.04
CA LYS A 240 9.80 -26.59 -0.16
C LYS A 240 9.68 -27.54 -1.35
N GLN A 241 10.65 -27.49 -2.24
CA GLN A 241 10.70 -28.31 -3.46
C GLN A 241 11.58 -29.55 -3.24
N GLU A 242 11.24 -30.65 -3.90
CA GLU A 242 12.11 -31.83 -3.90
C GLU A 242 13.26 -31.65 -4.89
N ILE A 243 14.46 -32.05 -4.48
CA ILE A 243 15.65 -32.03 -5.35
C ILE A 243 15.46 -33.09 -6.43
N THR A 244 15.29 -32.64 -7.67
CA THR A 244 15.08 -33.53 -8.83
C THR A 244 16.27 -33.57 -9.79
N CYS A 245 17.21 -32.64 -9.66
CA CYS A 245 18.41 -32.56 -10.49
C CYS A 245 19.46 -33.61 -10.10
N GLN A 246 20.33 -33.96 -11.05
CA GLN A 246 21.47 -34.84 -10.81
C GLN A 246 22.75 -34.11 -11.24
N ALA A 247 23.76 -34.11 -10.36
CA ALA A 247 25.08 -33.55 -10.65
C ALA A 247 25.74 -34.32 -11.80
N GLN A 248 26.16 -33.61 -12.84
CA GLN A 248 26.79 -34.15 -14.04
C GLN A 248 28.10 -33.44 -14.40
N ALA A 249 28.33 -32.24 -13.87
CA ALA A 249 29.52 -31.45 -14.17
C ALA A 249 30.62 -31.62 -13.12
N ASP A 250 31.87 -31.55 -13.57
CA ASP A 250 33.01 -31.39 -12.67
C ASP A 250 33.08 -29.95 -12.16
N GLU A 251 33.34 -29.79 -10.87
CA GLU A 251 33.55 -28.48 -10.28
C GLU A 251 34.86 -27.87 -10.79
N ASN A 252 34.78 -26.66 -11.33
CA ASN A 252 35.92 -25.92 -11.86
C ASN A 252 35.91 -24.46 -11.38
N GLN A 253 37.10 -23.91 -11.12
CA GLN A 253 37.27 -22.49 -10.85
C GLN A 253 37.56 -21.74 -12.15
N VAL A 254 36.82 -20.66 -12.38
CA VAL A 254 36.89 -19.85 -13.60
C VAL A 254 37.22 -18.41 -13.26
N LEU A 255 38.18 -17.82 -13.98
CA LEU A 255 38.54 -16.40 -13.87
C LEU A 255 37.47 -15.53 -14.55
N THR A 256 36.73 -14.78 -13.74
CA THR A 256 35.64 -13.87 -14.10
C THR A 256 36.00 -12.43 -13.74
N LYS A 257 37.07 -11.91 -14.33
CA LYS A 257 37.68 -10.62 -13.96
C LYS A 257 36.69 -9.46 -13.99
N LYS A 258 36.51 -8.78 -12.86
CA LYS A 258 35.58 -7.65 -12.63
C LYS A 258 34.10 -7.97 -12.90
N LYS A 259 33.72 -9.24 -12.93
CA LYS A 259 32.31 -9.66 -13.08
C LYS A 259 31.73 -9.87 -11.69
N THR A 260 30.94 -8.91 -11.22
CA THR A 260 30.43 -8.88 -9.83
C THR A 260 28.91 -8.99 -9.72
N SER A 261 28.19 -8.92 -10.84
CA SER A 261 26.73 -9.08 -10.89
C SER A 261 26.36 -10.39 -11.58
N ILE A 262 25.18 -10.91 -11.29
CA ILE A 262 24.69 -12.17 -11.87
C ILE A 262 24.59 -12.05 -13.39
N GLU A 263 24.08 -10.94 -13.90
CA GLU A 263 23.98 -10.67 -15.34
C GLU A 263 25.37 -10.71 -15.98
N ALA A 264 26.35 -10.05 -15.37
CA ALA A 264 27.70 -9.98 -15.93
C ALA A 264 28.43 -11.33 -15.93
N VAL A 265 28.12 -12.21 -14.97
CA VAL A 265 28.66 -13.58 -14.87
C VAL A 265 27.95 -14.50 -15.85
N ALA A 266 26.62 -14.47 -15.89
CA ALA A 266 25.80 -15.26 -16.81
C ALA A 266 26.15 -14.96 -18.28
N ASP A 267 26.24 -13.67 -18.64
CA ASP A 267 26.66 -13.24 -19.98
C ASP A 267 28.08 -13.70 -20.33
N PHE A 268 29.00 -13.70 -19.36
CA PHE A 268 30.39 -14.09 -19.59
C PHE A 268 30.55 -15.60 -19.79
N LEU A 269 29.80 -16.40 -19.02
CA LEU A 269 29.80 -17.86 -19.10
C LEU A 269 28.84 -18.41 -20.16
N ASN A 270 27.99 -17.56 -20.74
CA ASN A 270 26.96 -17.91 -21.71
C ASN A 270 25.98 -18.96 -21.15
N ILE A 271 25.44 -18.65 -19.96
CA ILE A 271 24.46 -19.46 -19.22
C ILE A 271 23.27 -18.58 -18.82
N ASP A 272 22.18 -19.20 -18.36
CA ASP A 272 21.03 -18.49 -17.82
C ASP A 272 21.30 -17.98 -16.38
N GLN A 273 20.68 -16.88 -15.98
CA GLN A 273 20.80 -16.37 -14.61
C GLN A 273 20.23 -17.36 -13.58
N SER A 274 19.26 -18.17 -14.00
CA SER A 274 18.67 -19.25 -13.21
C SER A 274 19.67 -20.37 -12.86
N GLU A 275 20.80 -20.46 -13.57
CA GLU A 275 21.89 -21.42 -13.30
C GLU A 275 22.92 -20.86 -12.30
N CYS A 276 22.78 -19.59 -11.91
CA CYS A 276 23.64 -18.94 -10.93
C CYS A 276 23.01 -18.95 -9.54
N ILE A 277 23.84 -18.88 -8.51
CA ILE A 277 23.45 -18.62 -7.13
C ILE A 277 24.10 -17.32 -6.67
N LYS A 278 23.25 -16.43 -6.15
CA LYS A 278 23.68 -15.17 -5.53
C LYS A 278 23.64 -15.30 -4.01
N THR A 279 24.69 -14.82 -3.35
CA THR A 279 24.80 -14.83 -1.89
C THR A 279 24.77 -13.40 -1.36
N LEU A 280 23.79 -13.11 -0.51
CA LEU A 280 23.64 -11.85 0.21
C LEU A 280 24.05 -12.04 1.66
N ILE A 281 24.73 -11.06 2.24
CA ILE A 281 25.08 -11.08 3.66
C ILE A 281 24.16 -10.11 4.39
N ILE A 282 23.44 -10.61 5.38
CA ILE A 282 22.61 -9.80 6.27
C ILE A 282 23.24 -9.73 7.65
N LYS A 283 22.94 -8.67 8.37
CA LYS A 283 23.27 -8.45 9.77
C LYS A 283 21.98 -8.41 10.57
N THR A 284 21.91 -9.24 11.60
CA THR A 284 20.78 -9.30 12.54
C THR A 284 21.30 -9.04 13.95
N GLU A 285 20.41 -8.96 14.94
CA GLU A 285 20.81 -8.88 16.36
C GLU A 285 21.70 -10.05 16.81
N ASN A 286 21.57 -11.22 16.16
CA ASN A 286 22.29 -12.44 16.49
C ASN A 286 23.57 -12.63 15.66
N GLY A 287 24.00 -11.62 14.90
CA GLY A 287 25.21 -11.65 14.08
C GLY A 287 24.91 -11.69 12.58
N PHE A 288 25.90 -12.10 11.78
CA PHE A 288 25.77 -12.17 10.33
C PHE A 288 25.14 -13.49 9.87
N LYS A 289 24.38 -13.44 8.78
CA LYS A 289 23.84 -14.62 8.09
C LYS A 289 24.05 -14.48 6.58
N ALA A 290 24.29 -15.59 5.90
CA ALA A 290 24.38 -15.66 4.45
C ALA A 290 23.07 -16.18 3.87
N LEU A 291 22.49 -15.45 2.93
CA LEU A 291 21.27 -15.84 2.21
C LEU A 291 21.62 -16.17 0.76
N ALA A 292 21.34 -17.40 0.33
CA ALA A 292 21.56 -17.83 -1.05
C ALA A 292 20.23 -17.89 -1.81
N LEU A 293 20.17 -17.21 -2.95
CA LEU A 293 19.03 -17.23 -3.87
C LEU A 293 19.48 -17.62 -5.27
N ARG A 294 18.54 -18.07 -6.10
CA ARG A 294 18.77 -18.25 -7.53
C ARG A 294 19.07 -16.89 -8.17
N GLY A 295 19.93 -16.87 -9.18
CA GLY A 295 20.48 -15.62 -9.72
C GLY A 295 19.42 -14.66 -10.28
N ASP A 296 18.35 -15.20 -10.86
CA ASP A 296 17.19 -14.51 -11.42
C ASP A 296 16.11 -14.12 -10.39
N HIS A 297 16.26 -14.53 -9.13
CA HIS A 297 15.30 -14.21 -8.05
C HIS A 297 15.79 -13.06 -7.18
N GLU A 298 14.88 -12.25 -6.64
CA GLU A 298 15.20 -11.18 -5.69
C GLU A 298 14.82 -11.56 -4.26
N LEU A 299 15.56 -11.03 -3.28
CA LEU A 299 15.25 -11.23 -1.86
C LEU A 299 13.95 -10.51 -1.52
N ASN A 300 13.03 -11.23 -0.91
CA ASN A 300 11.87 -10.65 -0.25
C ASN A 300 12.28 -10.24 1.17
N GLU A 301 12.44 -8.93 1.37
CA GLU A 301 12.87 -8.37 2.65
C GLU A 301 11.86 -8.63 3.78
N ILE A 302 10.56 -8.70 3.48
CA ILE A 302 9.52 -8.97 4.48
C ILE A 302 9.58 -10.43 4.96
N LYS A 303 9.77 -11.39 4.06
CA LYS A 303 9.99 -12.79 4.43
C LYS A 303 11.26 -12.95 5.27
N ALA A 304 12.33 -12.26 4.87
CA ALA A 304 13.57 -12.24 5.65
C ALA A 304 13.35 -11.62 7.04
N HIS A 305 12.63 -10.50 7.13
CA HIS A 305 12.29 -9.86 8.41
C HIS A 305 11.45 -10.77 9.30
N ASN A 306 10.42 -11.43 8.75
CA ASN A 306 9.58 -12.36 9.49
C ASN A 306 10.36 -13.57 10.02
N LEU A 307 11.43 -13.97 9.35
CA LEU A 307 12.28 -15.09 9.77
C LEU A 307 13.37 -14.67 10.76
N PHE A 308 13.96 -13.49 10.59
CA PHE A 308 15.17 -13.08 11.31
C PHE A 308 14.99 -11.90 12.28
N GLY A 309 13.84 -11.22 12.24
CA GLY A 309 13.60 -9.93 12.90
C GLY A 309 14.19 -8.76 12.12
N GLU A 310 14.40 -7.63 12.80
CA GLU A 310 15.13 -6.47 12.25
C GLU A 310 16.50 -6.90 11.70
N PHE A 311 16.77 -6.52 10.45
CA PHE A 311 18.03 -6.83 9.78
C PHE A 311 18.45 -5.71 8.83
N GLU A 312 19.74 -5.66 8.54
CA GLU A 312 20.31 -4.77 7.53
C GLU A 312 21.14 -5.59 6.54
N LEU A 313 21.18 -5.18 5.27
CA LEU A 313 22.18 -5.71 4.34
C LEU A 313 23.58 -5.27 4.81
N ALA A 314 24.51 -6.21 4.89
CA ALA A 314 25.86 -5.91 5.34
C ALA A 314 26.55 -4.90 4.41
N SER A 315 27.18 -3.90 5.01
CA SER A 315 27.97 -2.90 4.31
C SER A 315 29.25 -3.51 3.71
N ASP A 316 29.86 -2.82 2.74
CA ASP A 316 31.11 -3.27 2.12
C ASP A 316 32.24 -3.47 3.13
N ASP A 317 32.27 -2.68 4.21
CA ASP A 317 33.30 -2.79 5.24
C ASP A 317 33.04 -3.96 6.20
N GLU A 318 31.77 -4.25 6.50
CA GLU A 318 31.39 -5.44 7.27
C GLU A 318 31.70 -6.72 6.49
N ILE A 319 31.37 -6.76 5.19
CA ILE A 319 31.70 -7.90 4.31
C ILE A 319 33.22 -8.14 4.30
N LYS A 320 34.04 -7.09 4.17
CA LYS A 320 35.51 -7.21 4.25
C LYS A 320 35.98 -7.71 5.61
N SER A 321 35.34 -7.29 6.70
CA SER A 321 35.72 -7.72 8.06
C SER A 321 35.52 -9.22 8.29
N LEU A 322 34.62 -9.84 7.50
CA LEU A 322 34.34 -11.27 7.48
C LEU A 322 35.23 -12.05 6.49
N ASP A 323 36.22 -11.38 5.90
CA ASP A 323 37.07 -11.89 4.82
C ASP A 323 36.28 -12.39 3.59
N LEU A 324 35.13 -11.76 3.32
CA LEU A 324 34.30 -12.05 2.15
C LEU A 324 34.57 -11.06 1.02
N LYS A 325 34.43 -11.55 -0.22
CA LYS A 325 34.77 -10.80 -1.45
C LYS A 325 33.47 -10.44 -2.16
N LYS A 326 32.92 -9.24 -1.92
CA LYS A 326 31.66 -8.79 -2.53
C LYS A 326 31.67 -8.98 -4.05
N GLY A 327 30.64 -9.61 -4.59
CA GLY A 327 30.55 -9.99 -6.00
C GLY A 327 31.20 -11.34 -6.35
N PHE A 328 31.86 -11.99 -5.40
CA PHE A 328 32.52 -13.30 -5.55
C PHE A 328 32.27 -14.20 -4.33
N ILE A 329 31.22 -13.91 -3.55
CA ILE A 329 30.86 -14.69 -2.35
C ILE A 329 30.23 -16.01 -2.82
N GLY A 330 30.87 -17.12 -2.44
CA GLY A 330 30.41 -18.48 -2.70
C GLY A 330 29.79 -19.11 -1.47
N ILE A 331 29.20 -20.31 -1.65
CA ILE A 331 28.60 -21.08 -0.55
C ILE A 331 29.61 -21.97 0.19
N LYS A 332 30.74 -22.33 -0.44
CA LYS A 332 31.71 -23.29 0.10
C LYS A 332 32.66 -22.63 1.08
N GLY A 333 32.88 -23.27 2.23
CA GLY A 333 33.81 -22.79 3.26
C GLY A 333 33.36 -21.49 3.93
N LEU A 334 32.07 -21.14 3.87
CA LEU A 334 31.52 -20.04 4.63
C LEU A 334 31.55 -20.37 6.12
N SER A 335 32.06 -19.44 6.93
CA SER A 335 32.05 -19.53 8.39
C SER A 335 30.77 -18.98 9.02
N ILE A 336 29.80 -18.61 8.20
CA ILE A 336 28.56 -17.94 8.57
C ILE A 336 27.40 -18.88 8.24
N ASP A 337 26.38 -18.92 9.10
CA ASP A 337 25.15 -19.66 8.85
C ASP A 337 24.58 -19.33 7.46
N LEU A 338 24.43 -20.38 6.64
CA LEU A 338 23.87 -20.29 5.29
C LEU A 338 22.40 -20.71 5.30
N ILE A 339 21.54 -19.82 4.80
CA ILE A 339 20.11 -20.07 4.58
C ILE A 339 19.84 -19.94 3.09
N ILE A 340 19.14 -20.91 2.51
CA ILE A 340 18.97 -21.05 1.06
C ILE A 340 17.49 -20.98 0.70
N ASP A 341 17.16 -20.21 -0.34
CA ASP A 341 15.82 -20.23 -0.92
C ASP A 341 15.47 -21.62 -1.47
N TYR A 342 14.23 -22.08 -1.30
CA TYR A 342 13.78 -23.38 -1.81
C TYR A 342 14.10 -23.60 -3.30
N SER A 343 14.02 -22.56 -4.13
CA SER A 343 14.28 -22.64 -5.56
C SER A 343 15.77 -22.75 -5.89
N ALA A 344 16.64 -22.23 -5.02
CA ALA A 344 18.08 -22.39 -5.15
C ALA A 344 18.51 -23.77 -4.68
N ALA A 345 17.94 -24.28 -3.59
CA ALA A 345 18.27 -25.57 -2.98
C ALA A 345 18.09 -26.78 -3.94
N VAL A 346 17.24 -26.64 -4.96
CA VAL A 346 16.99 -27.69 -5.97
C VAL A 346 17.89 -27.59 -7.21
N LEU A 347 18.83 -26.63 -7.27
CA LEU A 347 19.79 -26.55 -8.36
C LEU A 347 20.93 -27.58 -8.21
N CYS A 348 21.44 -28.04 -9.34
CA CYS A 348 22.67 -28.82 -9.45
C CYS A 348 23.59 -28.14 -10.48
N ASP A 349 24.89 -28.42 -10.38
CA ASP A 349 25.91 -27.92 -11.30
C ASP A 349 25.93 -26.39 -11.48
N PHE A 350 25.46 -25.65 -10.49
CA PHE A 350 25.26 -24.21 -10.56
C PHE A 350 26.58 -23.43 -10.51
N VAL A 351 26.47 -22.14 -10.81
CA VAL A 351 27.57 -21.18 -10.71
C VAL A 351 27.43 -20.34 -9.45
N CYS A 352 28.48 -20.22 -8.65
CA CYS A 352 28.52 -19.28 -7.52
C CYS A 352 29.90 -18.63 -7.39
N GLY A 353 30.04 -17.64 -6.51
CA GLY A 353 31.35 -17.05 -6.21
C GLY A 353 32.36 -18.10 -5.70
N ALA A 354 33.66 -17.85 -5.88
CA ALA A 354 34.71 -18.75 -5.39
C ALA A 354 35.27 -18.36 -4.01
N ASN A 355 34.72 -17.33 -3.36
CA ASN A 355 35.32 -16.67 -2.19
C ASN A 355 36.73 -16.09 -2.46
N GLU A 356 37.08 -15.92 -3.73
CA GLU A 356 38.32 -15.33 -4.23
C GLU A 356 38.01 -14.20 -5.21
N TRP A 357 38.79 -13.11 -5.15
CA TRP A 357 38.62 -12.00 -6.08
C TRP A 357 38.73 -12.47 -7.53
N ASP A 358 37.84 -11.95 -8.38
CA ASP A 358 37.83 -12.22 -9.81
C ASP A 358 37.57 -13.70 -10.20
N HIS A 359 37.09 -14.56 -9.28
CA HIS A 359 36.82 -15.97 -9.59
C HIS A 359 35.42 -16.43 -9.17
N HIS A 360 34.84 -17.29 -10.00
CA HIS A 360 33.63 -18.06 -9.72
C HIS A 360 33.91 -19.56 -9.83
N LEU A 361 33.06 -20.36 -9.20
CA LEU A 361 33.03 -21.81 -9.36
C LEU A 361 31.86 -22.18 -10.28
N THR A 362 32.07 -23.14 -11.17
CA THR A 362 31.06 -23.73 -12.06
C THR A 362 30.92 -25.22 -11.77
N GLY A 363 29.75 -25.82 -12.01
CA GLY A 363 29.54 -27.24 -11.69
C GLY A 363 29.43 -27.49 -10.18
N VAL A 364 29.02 -26.48 -9.42
CA VAL A 364 28.94 -26.56 -7.96
C VAL A 364 27.68 -27.34 -7.56
N ASN A 365 27.83 -28.14 -6.51
CA ASN A 365 26.74 -28.92 -5.93
C ASN A 365 26.73 -28.77 -4.40
N TRP A 366 25.60 -29.10 -3.76
CA TRP A 366 25.36 -28.92 -2.33
C TRP A 366 26.13 -29.88 -1.40
N GLN A 367 26.83 -30.87 -1.95
CA GLN A 367 27.53 -31.87 -1.15
C GLN A 367 28.62 -31.23 -0.28
N GLY A 368 28.56 -31.47 1.03
CA GLY A 368 29.53 -30.95 1.99
C GLY A 368 29.30 -29.49 2.41
N VAL A 369 28.14 -28.91 2.07
CA VAL A 369 27.70 -27.60 2.52
C VAL A 369 26.60 -27.79 3.58
N GLU A 370 26.79 -27.22 4.77
CA GLU A 370 25.76 -27.18 5.80
C GLU A 370 24.88 -25.94 5.60
N PHE A 371 23.56 -26.13 5.54
CA PHE A 371 22.61 -25.04 5.36
C PHE A 371 21.22 -25.38 5.92
N SER A 372 20.42 -24.35 6.14
CA SER A 372 18.97 -24.47 6.30
C SER A 372 18.25 -23.89 5.08
N GLU A 373 16.99 -24.26 4.89
CA GLU A 373 16.17 -23.78 3.78
C GLU A 373 15.03 -22.92 4.29
N ALA A 374 14.65 -21.90 3.52
CA ALA A 374 13.52 -21.04 3.81
C ALA A 374 12.92 -20.48 2.51
N ASP A 375 11.72 -19.91 2.61
CA ASP A 375 11.14 -19.08 1.54
C ASP A 375 11.71 -17.67 1.67
N LEU A 376 12.58 -17.27 0.73
CA LEU A 376 13.31 -16.00 0.82
C LEU A 376 13.06 -15.08 -0.37
N ARG A 377 12.43 -15.56 -1.45
CA ARG A 377 12.34 -14.80 -2.69
C ARG A 377 11.01 -14.09 -2.92
N ASN A 378 11.05 -13.06 -3.78
CA ASN A 378 9.86 -12.54 -4.43
C ASN A 378 9.34 -13.52 -5.49
N ALA A 379 8.04 -13.46 -5.76
CA ALA A 379 7.43 -14.18 -6.88
C ALA A 379 7.85 -13.56 -8.22
N VAL A 380 7.88 -14.37 -9.28
CA VAL A 380 8.10 -13.94 -10.67
C VAL A 380 6.94 -14.38 -11.55
N GLU A 381 6.72 -13.66 -12.66
CA GLU A 381 5.67 -14.00 -13.63
C GLU A 381 5.83 -15.46 -14.11
N GLY A 382 4.75 -16.24 -14.07
CA GLY A 382 4.76 -17.64 -14.49
C GLY A 382 5.13 -18.65 -13.39
N ASP A 383 5.41 -18.20 -12.17
CA ASP A 383 5.48 -19.09 -10.99
C ASP A 383 4.18 -19.88 -10.80
N ASP A 384 4.28 -21.09 -10.24
CA ASP A 384 3.08 -21.84 -9.85
C ASP A 384 2.32 -21.09 -8.74
N SER A 385 1.00 -20.99 -8.90
CA SER A 385 0.17 -20.41 -7.86
C SER A 385 0.25 -21.22 -6.57
N PRO A 386 0.39 -20.59 -5.38
CA PRO A 386 0.50 -21.31 -4.11
C PRO A 386 -0.72 -22.17 -3.74
N ASP A 387 -1.87 -21.92 -4.35
CA ASP A 387 -3.09 -22.74 -4.18
C ASP A 387 -3.13 -23.97 -5.11
N GLY A 388 -2.08 -24.18 -5.92
CA GLY A 388 -1.93 -25.30 -6.84
C GLY A 388 -2.77 -25.19 -8.12
N LYS A 389 -3.34 -24.01 -8.42
CA LYS A 389 -4.18 -23.78 -9.60
C LYS A 389 -3.61 -22.66 -10.44
N GLY A 390 -3.18 -22.98 -11.66
CA GLY A 390 -2.64 -22.00 -12.59
C GLY A 390 -1.27 -21.43 -12.20
N LYS A 391 -0.94 -20.34 -12.89
CA LYS A 391 0.32 -19.59 -12.79
C LYS A 391 0.06 -18.17 -12.28
N LEU A 392 1.10 -17.57 -11.70
CA LEU A 392 1.06 -16.20 -11.20
C LEU A 392 1.24 -15.19 -12.34
N VAL A 393 0.29 -14.27 -12.44
CA VAL A 393 0.33 -13.05 -13.25
C VAL A 393 0.54 -11.85 -12.34
N ILE A 394 1.50 -10.98 -12.67
CA ILE A 394 1.86 -9.82 -11.88
C ILE A 394 1.32 -8.56 -12.53
N LYS A 395 0.56 -7.77 -11.77
CA LYS A 395 0.12 -6.42 -12.18
C LYS A 395 0.56 -5.37 -11.17
N ARG A 396 0.40 -4.11 -11.54
CA ARG A 396 0.64 -2.96 -10.68
C ARG A 396 -0.67 -2.47 -10.05
N GLY A 397 -0.61 -2.19 -8.75
CA GLY A 397 -1.75 -1.77 -7.94
C GLY A 397 -1.47 -0.48 -7.17
N ILE A 398 -2.50 0.34 -7.01
CA ILE A 398 -2.53 1.44 -6.06
C ILE A 398 -3.34 0.97 -4.85
N GLU A 399 -2.69 0.75 -3.71
CA GLU A 399 -3.37 0.43 -2.45
C GLU A 399 -4.30 1.58 -2.04
N VAL A 400 -5.61 1.37 -2.13
CA VAL A 400 -6.64 2.35 -1.76
C VAL A 400 -7.31 2.04 -0.43
N GLY A 401 -7.17 0.82 0.08
CA GLY A 401 -7.67 0.43 1.40
C GLY A 401 -6.98 -0.81 1.93
N HIS A 402 -7.08 -1.02 3.24
CA HIS A 402 -6.42 -2.10 3.96
C HIS A 402 -7.24 -2.48 5.19
N ILE A 403 -7.43 -3.78 5.41
CA ILE A 403 -8.15 -4.31 6.56
C ILE A 403 -7.29 -5.30 7.36
N PHE A 404 -7.24 -5.13 8.68
CA PHE A 404 -6.38 -5.90 9.59
C PHE A 404 -7.17 -6.52 10.73
N GLN A 405 -6.77 -7.72 11.14
CA GLN A 405 -7.14 -8.31 12.43
C GLN A 405 -6.04 -8.04 13.44
N LEU A 406 -6.19 -6.99 14.26
CA LEU A 406 -5.15 -6.51 15.19
C LEU A 406 -4.93 -7.43 16.40
N GLY A 407 -5.86 -8.33 16.68
CA GLY A 407 -5.82 -9.14 17.89
C GLY A 407 -5.93 -8.27 19.14
N THR A 408 -5.10 -8.57 20.14
CA THR A 408 -5.13 -7.90 21.45
C THR A 408 -4.01 -6.88 21.66
N LYS A 409 -3.21 -6.58 20.61
CA LYS A 409 -2.01 -5.73 20.71
C LYS A 409 -2.24 -4.40 21.45
N TYR A 410 -3.25 -3.64 21.05
CA TYR A 410 -3.54 -2.33 21.64
C TYR A 410 -4.36 -2.47 22.92
N SER A 411 -5.32 -3.38 22.95
CA SER A 411 -6.22 -3.57 24.08
C SER A 411 -5.51 -4.12 25.32
N GLU A 412 -4.48 -4.95 25.17
CA GLU A 412 -3.61 -5.38 26.26
C GLU A 412 -2.78 -4.21 26.80
N ALA A 413 -2.05 -3.52 25.92
CA ALA A 413 -1.17 -2.41 26.28
C ALA A 413 -1.92 -1.28 26.99
N MET A 414 -3.14 -0.98 26.54
CA MET A 414 -3.97 0.11 27.06
C MET A 414 -5.10 -0.34 28.00
N LYS A 415 -5.14 -1.63 28.36
CA LYS A 415 -6.11 -2.24 29.30
C LYS A 415 -7.57 -2.03 28.89
N ALA A 416 -7.88 -2.14 27.60
CA ALA A 416 -9.24 -2.08 27.07
C ALA A 416 -9.99 -3.41 27.30
N ASN A 417 -10.45 -3.59 28.55
CA ASN A 417 -11.14 -4.78 29.02
C ASN A 417 -12.65 -4.55 29.16
N VAL A 418 -13.43 -5.63 28.98
CA VAL A 418 -14.85 -5.69 29.34
C VAL A 418 -15.10 -6.77 30.39
N ILE A 419 -16.20 -6.67 31.13
CA ILE A 419 -16.67 -7.77 31.96
C ILE A 419 -17.35 -8.80 31.06
N GLY A 420 -16.78 -10.01 31.01
CA GLY A 420 -17.29 -11.17 30.27
C GLY A 420 -18.48 -11.86 30.96
N GLU A 421 -19.03 -12.88 30.31
CA GLU A 421 -20.19 -13.65 30.83
C GLU A 421 -19.94 -14.26 32.21
N SER A 422 -18.71 -14.67 32.48
CA SER A 422 -18.28 -15.23 33.76
C SER A 422 -18.11 -14.20 34.88
N GLY A 423 -18.34 -12.91 34.60
CA GLY A 423 -18.07 -11.80 35.53
C GLY A 423 -16.59 -11.42 35.65
N LYS A 424 -15.70 -12.06 34.90
CA LYS A 424 -14.26 -11.74 34.85
C LYS A 424 -13.96 -10.71 33.77
N ALA A 425 -12.88 -9.95 33.94
CA ALA A 425 -12.35 -9.08 32.90
C ALA A 425 -11.82 -9.92 31.73
N VAL A 426 -12.20 -9.53 30.51
CA VAL A 426 -11.74 -10.09 29.24
C VAL A 426 -11.18 -8.95 28.41
N THR A 427 -9.98 -9.14 27.87
CA THR A 427 -9.37 -8.18 26.95
C THR A 427 -10.01 -8.30 25.58
N THR A 428 -10.42 -7.17 25.02
CA THR A 428 -11.11 -7.16 23.73
C THR A 428 -10.14 -7.46 22.60
N THR A 429 -10.56 -8.27 21.62
CA THR A 429 -9.80 -8.39 20.36
C THR A 429 -10.30 -7.35 19.37
N MET A 430 -9.41 -6.85 18.52
CA MET A 430 -9.64 -5.67 17.69
C MET A 430 -9.43 -5.94 16.21
N GLY A 431 -10.18 -5.24 15.37
CA GLY A 431 -9.89 -5.09 13.94
C GLY A 431 -9.71 -3.61 13.58
N CYS A 432 -8.95 -3.30 12.53
CA CYS A 432 -8.91 -1.95 11.97
C CYS A 432 -8.98 -1.95 10.44
N TYR A 433 -9.57 -0.90 9.88
CA TYR A 433 -9.98 -0.85 8.48
C TYR A 433 -9.79 0.56 7.90
N GLY A 434 -8.79 0.74 7.04
CA GLY A 434 -8.41 2.02 6.42
C GLY A 434 -8.81 2.15 4.93
N ILE A 435 -9.28 3.33 4.50
CA ILE A 435 -9.42 3.73 3.09
C ILE A 435 -8.78 5.10 2.93
N GLY A 436 -7.83 5.23 2.01
CA GLY A 436 -7.25 6.52 1.65
C GLY A 436 -8.23 7.33 0.79
N VAL A 437 -9.12 8.11 1.39
CA VAL A 437 -10.21 8.83 0.68
C VAL A 437 -9.66 9.74 -0.42
N THR A 438 -8.60 10.50 -0.13
CA THR A 438 -7.97 11.37 -1.14
C THR A 438 -7.18 10.58 -2.18
N ARG A 439 -6.60 9.44 -1.80
CA ARG A 439 -5.87 8.54 -2.71
C ARG A 439 -6.82 7.88 -3.71
N VAL A 440 -8.01 7.47 -3.26
CA VAL A 440 -9.09 6.91 -4.11
C VAL A 440 -9.45 7.86 -5.27
N ILE A 441 -9.51 9.16 -5.02
CA ILE A 441 -9.81 10.15 -6.08
C ILE A 441 -8.73 10.13 -7.17
N ALA A 442 -7.46 10.10 -6.78
CA ALA A 442 -6.36 10.02 -7.74
C ALA A 442 -6.34 8.67 -8.47
N ALA A 443 -6.57 7.57 -7.76
CA ALA A 443 -6.65 6.23 -8.35
C ALA A 443 -7.77 6.12 -9.38
N ALA A 444 -8.93 6.72 -9.12
CA ALA A 444 -10.02 6.81 -10.09
C ALA A 444 -9.60 7.55 -11.37
N ILE A 445 -8.76 8.58 -11.24
CA ILE A 445 -8.26 9.35 -12.39
C ILE A 445 -7.17 8.55 -13.14
N GLU A 446 -6.30 7.81 -12.46
CA GLU A 446 -5.31 6.91 -13.09
C GLU A 446 -5.97 5.84 -13.97
N GLN A 447 -7.18 5.38 -13.62
CA GLN A 447 -7.93 4.43 -14.46
C GLN A 447 -8.76 5.10 -15.56
N ASN A 448 -9.23 6.33 -15.31
CA ASN A 448 -10.25 6.94 -16.15
C ASN A 448 -9.82 8.32 -16.64
N TYR A 449 -9.03 8.32 -17.72
CA TYR A 449 -8.60 9.52 -18.41
C TYR A 449 -8.42 9.28 -19.91
N ASP A 450 -8.39 10.36 -20.68
CA ASP A 450 -7.94 10.38 -22.07
C ASP A 450 -7.05 11.61 -22.33
N ASP A 451 -6.65 11.83 -23.58
CA ASP A 451 -5.84 12.98 -23.98
C ASP A 451 -6.50 14.35 -23.70
N ARG A 452 -7.82 14.38 -23.48
CA ARG A 452 -8.61 15.60 -23.23
C ARG A 452 -8.79 15.87 -21.75
N GLY A 453 -8.73 14.85 -20.89
CA GLY A 453 -8.71 15.03 -19.45
C GLY A 453 -9.31 13.87 -18.67
N ILE A 454 -9.94 14.21 -17.54
CA ILE A 454 -10.47 13.24 -16.59
C ILE A 454 -11.82 12.70 -17.09
N ILE A 455 -12.01 11.39 -17.03
CA ILE A 455 -13.29 10.71 -17.28
C ILE A 455 -13.81 10.21 -15.92
N PHE A 456 -14.48 11.06 -15.15
CA PHE A 456 -14.97 10.61 -13.85
C PHE A 456 -16.03 9.50 -13.98
N PRO A 457 -15.99 8.46 -13.12
CA PRO A 457 -17.15 7.62 -12.88
C PRO A 457 -18.36 8.48 -12.53
N ALA A 458 -19.54 8.11 -13.05
CA ALA A 458 -20.76 8.91 -12.90
C ALA A 458 -21.13 9.19 -11.43
N SER A 459 -20.75 8.31 -10.51
CA SER A 459 -21.00 8.42 -9.07
C SER A 459 -20.20 9.54 -8.39
N ILE A 460 -19.06 9.93 -8.94
CA ILE A 460 -18.15 10.92 -8.32
C ILE A 460 -17.90 12.17 -9.18
N ALA A 461 -18.46 12.24 -10.38
CA ALA A 461 -18.38 13.42 -11.24
C ALA A 461 -18.87 14.68 -10.48
N PRO A 462 -18.11 15.80 -10.51
CA PRO A 462 -18.43 17.00 -9.72
C PRO A 462 -19.73 17.68 -10.16
N PHE A 463 -20.10 17.54 -11.43
CA PHE A 463 -21.40 17.88 -12.00
C PHE A 463 -21.78 16.78 -12.98
N GLN A 464 -23.08 16.53 -13.13
CA GLN A 464 -23.61 15.55 -14.08
C GLN A 464 -23.76 16.15 -15.48
N VAL A 465 -24.07 17.45 -15.57
CA VAL A 465 -24.28 18.15 -16.83
C VAL A 465 -23.57 19.50 -16.81
N VAL A 466 -22.89 19.84 -17.91
CA VAL A 466 -22.35 21.18 -18.15
C VAL A 466 -23.08 21.77 -19.36
N ILE A 467 -23.78 22.89 -19.16
CA ILE A 467 -24.44 23.65 -20.22
C ILE A 467 -23.45 24.69 -20.72
N VAL A 468 -23.09 24.59 -22.01
CA VAL A 468 -22.13 25.49 -22.68
C VAL A 468 -22.85 26.34 -23.75
N PRO A 469 -23.46 27.48 -23.37
CA PRO A 469 -24.22 28.32 -24.28
C PRO A 469 -23.33 29.20 -25.18
N ILE A 470 -23.36 28.95 -26.49
CA ILE A 470 -22.61 29.77 -27.46
C ILE A 470 -23.26 31.14 -27.63
N ASN A 471 -22.48 32.21 -27.41
CA ASN A 471 -22.96 33.60 -27.44
C ASN A 471 -23.98 33.95 -26.35
N TYR A 472 -23.90 33.32 -25.17
CA TYR A 472 -24.76 33.59 -24.00
C TYR A 472 -24.92 35.08 -23.68
N ASN A 473 -23.83 35.84 -23.71
CA ASN A 473 -23.82 37.26 -23.39
C ASN A 473 -24.24 38.18 -24.57
N LYS A 474 -24.50 37.63 -25.76
CA LYS A 474 -24.84 38.40 -26.97
C LYS A 474 -26.24 38.09 -27.52
N SER A 475 -26.76 36.88 -27.28
CA SER A 475 -28.05 36.44 -27.80
C SER A 475 -29.05 36.25 -26.66
N THR A 476 -30.08 37.10 -26.63
CA THR A 476 -31.18 37.01 -25.67
C THR A 476 -31.91 35.68 -25.75
N ARG A 477 -32.08 35.14 -26.97
CA ARG A 477 -32.69 33.82 -27.20
C ARG A 477 -31.85 32.68 -26.61
N VAL A 478 -30.54 32.69 -26.84
CA VAL A 478 -29.65 31.64 -26.29
C VAL A 478 -29.60 31.72 -24.78
N LYS A 479 -29.49 32.93 -24.22
CA LYS A 479 -29.49 33.14 -22.78
C LYS A 479 -30.75 32.59 -22.13
N ALA A 480 -31.93 32.97 -22.64
CA ALA A 480 -33.20 32.52 -22.11
C ALA A 480 -33.32 30.98 -22.15
N LEU A 481 -32.93 30.33 -23.25
CA LEU A 481 -32.98 28.88 -23.37
C LEU A 481 -31.98 28.18 -22.43
N ALA A 482 -30.78 28.73 -22.24
CA ALA A 482 -29.77 28.16 -21.36
C ALA A 482 -30.15 28.31 -19.88
N ASP A 483 -30.70 29.46 -19.48
CA ASP A 483 -31.21 29.70 -18.12
C ASP A 483 -32.42 28.79 -17.82
N ASP A 484 -33.34 28.61 -18.79
CA ASP A 484 -34.49 27.69 -18.69
C ASP A 484 -34.05 26.23 -18.56
N LEU A 485 -33.15 25.76 -19.43
CA LEU A 485 -32.60 24.40 -19.34
C LEU A 485 -31.86 24.17 -18.01
N TYR A 486 -31.08 25.15 -17.56
CA TYR A 486 -30.42 25.10 -16.26
C TYR A 486 -31.44 24.93 -15.12
N GLN A 487 -32.53 25.68 -15.15
CA GLN A 487 -33.59 25.61 -14.15
C GLN A 487 -34.28 24.24 -14.17
N GLN A 488 -34.62 23.72 -15.35
CA GLN A 488 -35.21 22.38 -15.51
C GLN A 488 -34.30 21.28 -14.96
N CYS A 489 -33.01 21.31 -15.25
CA CYS A 489 -32.05 20.37 -14.69
C CYS A 489 -31.99 20.46 -13.16
N SER A 490 -31.93 21.69 -12.62
CA SER A 490 -31.88 21.91 -11.18
C SER A 490 -33.15 21.41 -10.46
N GLU A 491 -34.33 21.63 -11.04
CA GLU A 491 -35.62 21.16 -10.51
C GLU A 491 -35.75 19.63 -10.56
N ALA A 492 -35.13 18.99 -11.55
CA ALA A 492 -35.04 17.54 -11.66
C ALA A 492 -34.00 16.91 -10.70
N GLY A 493 -33.31 17.70 -9.89
CA GLY A 493 -32.26 17.23 -8.98
C GLY A 493 -30.95 16.87 -9.69
N ILE A 494 -30.76 17.30 -10.94
CA ILE A 494 -29.52 17.07 -11.70
C ILE A 494 -28.50 18.13 -11.30
N GLU A 495 -27.31 17.70 -10.92
CA GLU A 495 -26.20 18.62 -10.63
C GLU A 495 -25.67 19.25 -11.92
N VAL A 496 -26.13 20.47 -12.21
CA VAL A 496 -25.81 21.19 -13.44
C VAL A 496 -24.88 22.38 -13.20
N LEU A 497 -23.88 22.52 -14.08
CA LEU A 497 -23.02 23.70 -14.22
C LEU A 497 -23.41 24.45 -15.49
N LEU A 498 -23.69 25.75 -15.38
CA LEU A 498 -23.89 26.63 -16.53
C LEU A 498 -22.65 27.46 -16.75
N ASP A 499 -22.01 27.30 -17.91
CA ASP A 499 -20.87 28.13 -18.30
C ASP A 499 -21.34 29.46 -18.88
N ASP A 500 -21.53 30.43 -17.99
CA ASP A 500 -22.00 31.79 -18.29
C ASP A 500 -20.87 32.79 -18.55
N ARG A 501 -19.61 32.30 -18.65
CA ARG A 501 -18.43 33.14 -18.89
C ARG A 501 -18.53 33.88 -20.22
N LYS A 502 -17.90 35.06 -20.29
CA LYS A 502 -17.72 35.82 -21.54
C LYS A 502 -16.47 35.32 -22.28
N GLU A 503 -16.42 34.02 -22.54
CA GLU A 503 -15.28 33.34 -23.16
C GLU A 503 -15.58 32.82 -24.56
N ARG A 504 -14.52 32.44 -25.28
CA ARG A 504 -14.65 31.79 -26.59
C ARG A 504 -15.04 30.32 -26.39
N ALA A 505 -15.89 29.80 -27.27
CA ALA A 505 -16.38 28.41 -27.23
C ALA A 505 -15.24 27.38 -27.05
N GLY A 506 -14.12 27.55 -27.76
CA GLY A 506 -12.97 26.65 -27.62
C GLY A 506 -12.35 26.60 -26.22
N ILE A 507 -12.40 27.70 -25.45
CA ILE A 507 -11.94 27.77 -24.05
C ILE A 507 -13.00 27.23 -23.08
N MET A 508 -14.27 27.19 -23.51
CA MET A 508 -15.35 26.62 -22.71
C MET A 508 -15.41 25.09 -22.87
N PHE A 509 -15.05 24.57 -24.05
CA PHE A 509 -15.00 23.13 -24.34
C PHE A 509 -13.71 22.45 -23.86
N ALA A 510 -12.58 23.17 -23.90
CA ALA A 510 -11.31 22.73 -23.33
C ALA A 510 -11.27 23.02 -21.83
#